data_AF-A0AAZ3PRD0-F1
#
_entry.id   AF-A0AAZ3PRD0-F1
#
_cell.length_a   1.000
_cell.length_b   1.000
_cell.length_c   1.000
_cell.angle_alpha   90.00
_cell.angle_beta   90.00
_cell.angle_gamma   90.00
#
_symmetry.space_group_name_H-M   'P 1'
#
loop_
_entity.id
_entity.type
_entity.pdbx_description
1 polymer ?
#
loop_
_entity_poly.entity_id
_entity_poly.type
_entity_poly.pdbx_seq_one_letter_code
_entity_poly.pdbx_strand_id
1 'polypeptide(L)'
;METVEQLVSFNHIPVQLNGGTPWGFTLKGGLEHGEPLIITKEPACYVNAVEAKIEEGGKAEQCKKLRVGDELVNINGSALYGSRQEALILIKGSYRILKITVCRT
;
A
#
# COMPACT_ATOMS: atom_id res chain seq x y z
N MET A 1 -19.85 23.88 15.91
CA MET A 1 -20.20 23.08 14.72
C MET A 1 -19.48 21.76 14.87
N GLU A 2 -20.11 20.87 15.62
CA GLU A 2 -19.67 19.52 15.87
C GLU A 2 -20.01 18.69 14.63
N THR A 3 -19.01 18.33 13.84
CA THR A 3 -19.19 17.40 12.73
C THR A 3 -19.05 15.99 13.28
N VAL A 4 -20.17 15.30 13.27
CA VAL A 4 -20.39 13.89 13.60
C VAL A 4 -19.57 12.95 12.70
N GLU A 5 -18.41 12.49 13.18
CA GLU A 5 -17.67 11.36 12.56
C GLU A 5 -17.24 10.39 13.68
N GLN A 6 -18.19 9.84 14.42
CA GLN A 6 -17.93 8.71 15.31
C GLN A 6 -18.37 7.43 14.61
N LEU A 7 -17.60 6.88 13.65
CA LEU A 7 -17.92 5.57 13.08
C LEU A 7 -16.68 4.83 12.57
N VAL A 8 -16.47 3.65 13.16
CA VAL A 8 -15.40 2.65 12.90
C VAL A 8 -14.00 3.16 13.24
N SER A 9 -13.38 2.57 14.26
CA SER A 9 -11.95 2.73 14.51
C SER A 9 -11.16 2.03 13.42
N PHE A 10 -11.16 2.59 12.20
CA PHE A 10 -10.27 2.13 11.14
C PHE A 10 -8.84 2.30 11.66
N ASN A 11 -8.13 1.19 11.83
CA ASN A 11 -6.82 1.23 12.43
C ASN A 11 -5.83 1.70 11.35
N HIS A 12 -5.62 3.01 11.29
CA HIS A 12 -4.67 3.64 10.36
C HIS A 12 -3.26 3.43 10.88
N ILE A 13 -2.54 2.53 10.23
CA ILE A 13 -1.18 2.13 10.60
C ILE A 13 -0.21 2.83 9.65
N PRO A 14 0.55 3.84 10.13
CA PRO A 14 1.61 4.44 9.34
C PRO A 14 2.81 3.48 9.25
N VAL A 15 3.26 3.24 8.02
CA VAL A 15 4.42 2.40 7.70
C VAL A 15 5.43 3.23 6.91
N GLN A 16 6.69 3.16 7.31
CA GLN A 16 7.79 3.75 6.57
C GLN A 16 8.76 2.65 6.19
N LEU A 17 8.99 2.49 4.89
CA LEU A 17 10.00 1.60 4.34
C LEU A 17 11.21 2.42 3.92
N ASN A 18 12.42 1.87 4.13
CA ASN A 18 13.67 2.52 3.78
C ASN A 18 14.49 1.61 2.85
N GLY A 19 15.36 2.20 2.03
CA GLY A 19 16.28 1.45 1.16
C GLY A 19 15.84 1.32 -0.31
N GLY A 20 14.84 2.10 -0.72
CA GLY A 20 14.43 2.25 -2.12
C GLY A 20 13.67 1.09 -2.75
N THR A 21 13.26 1.27 -4.00
CA THR A 21 12.56 0.25 -4.79
C THR A 21 13.49 -0.92 -5.17
N PRO A 22 13.03 -2.19 -5.18
CA PRO A 22 11.70 -2.65 -4.82
C PRO A 22 11.47 -2.68 -3.30
N TRP A 23 10.25 -2.37 -2.89
CA TRP A 23 9.82 -2.30 -1.49
C TRP A 23 9.46 -3.66 -0.89
N GLY A 24 9.30 -4.67 -1.75
CA GLY A 24 8.95 -6.03 -1.36
C GLY A 24 7.49 -6.14 -0.90
N PHE A 25 6.55 -5.57 -1.65
CA PHE A 25 5.10 -5.83 -1.58
C PHE A 25 4.44 -5.61 -2.94
N THR A 26 3.29 -6.25 -3.16
CA THR A 26 2.46 -6.08 -4.36
C THR A 26 1.12 -5.44 -4.00
N LEU A 27 0.51 -4.74 -4.96
CA LEU A 27 -0.80 -4.10 -4.82
C LEU A 27 -1.81 -4.73 -5.80
N LYS A 28 -2.94 -5.20 -5.28
CA LYS A 28 -4.12 -5.66 -6.03
C LYS A 28 -5.28 -4.68 -5.89
N GLY A 29 -6.28 -4.82 -6.76
CA GLY A 29 -7.48 -3.99 -6.79
C GLY A 29 -7.25 -2.58 -7.33
N GLY A 30 -8.12 -1.66 -6.94
CA GLY A 30 -8.22 -0.29 -7.45
C GLY A 30 -9.67 0.05 -7.75
N LEU A 31 -10.09 1.27 -7.43
CA LEU A 31 -11.43 1.78 -7.71
C LEU A 31 -11.76 1.74 -9.20
N GLU A 32 -10.72 1.86 -10.05
CA GLU A 32 -10.81 1.62 -11.50
C GLU A 32 -11.27 0.20 -11.87
N HIS A 33 -11.12 -0.76 -10.96
CA HIS A 33 -11.60 -2.14 -11.05
C HIS A 33 -12.80 -2.43 -10.12
N GLY A 34 -13.28 -1.45 -9.34
CA GLY A 34 -14.32 -1.65 -8.33
C GLY A 34 -13.85 -2.40 -7.08
N GLU A 35 -12.54 -2.52 -6.86
CA GLU A 35 -11.95 -3.22 -5.71
C GLU A 35 -11.10 -2.26 -4.86
N PRO A 36 -10.99 -2.44 -3.54
CA PRO A 36 -10.09 -1.65 -2.71
C PRO A 36 -8.61 -1.91 -3.04
N LEU A 37 -7.72 -0.98 -2.69
CA LEU A 37 -6.28 -1.14 -2.91
C LEU A 37 -5.67 -2.03 -1.84
N ILE A 38 -5.52 -3.31 -2.12
CA ILE A 38 -5.09 -4.31 -1.12
C ILE A 38 -3.62 -4.69 -1.30
N ILE A 39 -2.89 -4.73 -0.19
CA ILE A 39 -1.50 -5.20 -0.14
C ILE A 39 -1.47 -6.73 -0.12
N THR A 40 -0.70 -7.32 -1.04
CA THR A 40 -0.57 -8.77 -1.18
C THR A 40 0.88 -9.24 -1.24
N LYS A 41 1.10 -10.48 -0.76
CA LYS A 41 2.39 -11.19 -0.79
C LYS A 41 2.70 -11.89 -2.11
N GLU A 42 1.67 -12.22 -2.87
CA GLU A 42 1.82 -13.03 -4.08
C GLU A 42 2.41 -12.23 -5.24
N PRO A 43 3.19 -12.89 -6.14
CA PRO A 43 3.50 -12.31 -7.43
C PRO A 43 2.16 -11.96 -8.10
N ALA A 44 2.02 -10.72 -8.56
CA ALA A 44 0.85 -10.34 -9.33
C ALA A 44 0.75 -11.26 -10.55
N CYS A 45 -0.17 -12.22 -10.52
CA CYS A 45 -0.60 -12.93 -11.72
C CYS A 45 -1.48 -11.98 -12.54
N TYR A 46 -0.84 -10.98 -13.13
CA TYR A 46 -1.33 -10.21 -14.26
C TYR A 46 -0.14 -10.13 -15.20
N VAL A 47 -0.35 -10.52 -16.45
CA VAL A 47 0.65 -10.70 -17.51
C VAL A 47 1.49 -9.44 -17.86
N ASN A 48 1.39 -8.35 -17.08
CA ASN A 48 2.16 -7.11 -17.22
C ASN A 48 2.44 -6.41 -15.87
N ALA A 49 2.51 -7.15 -14.75
CA ALA A 49 2.89 -6.57 -13.47
C ALA A 49 4.41 -6.44 -13.38
N VAL A 50 4.91 -5.20 -13.38
CA VAL A 50 6.32 -4.88 -13.09
C VAL A 50 6.68 -5.51 -11.76
N GLU A 51 7.53 -6.53 -11.82
CA GLU A 51 7.78 -7.50 -10.76
C GLU A 51 8.31 -6.84 -9.48
N ALA A 52 7.62 -7.08 -8.36
CA ALA A 52 8.19 -6.96 -7.03
C ALA A 52 7.55 -8.01 -6.13
N LYS A 53 8.14 -9.22 -6.15
CA LYS A 53 7.88 -10.29 -5.18
C LYS A 53 8.16 -9.74 -3.77
N ILE A 54 7.38 -10.16 -2.77
CA ILE A 54 7.88 -10.08 -1.38
C ILE A 54 8.93 -11.17 -1.29
N GLU A 55 10.20 -10.81 -1.49
CA GLU A 55 11.30 -11.68 -1.15
C GLU A 55 11.24 -11.96 0.35
N GLU A 56 11.44 -13.21 0.77
CA GLU A 56 11.63 -13.56 2.19
C GLU A 56 12.81 -12.73 2.72
N GLY A 57 12.57 -11.88 3.72
CA GLY A 57 13.52 -10.86 4.16
C GLY A 57 13.44 -9.51 3.44
N GLY A 58 12.41 -9.24 2.63
CA GLY A 58 12.18 -7.95 1.97
C GLY A 58 11.81 -6.82 2.94
N LYS A 59 11.95 -5.56 2.51
CA LYS A 59 11.76 -4.36 3.38
C LYS A 59 10.37 -4.32 4.03
N ALA A 60 9.33 -4.67 3.29
CA ALA A 60 7.96 -4.69 3.82
C ALA A 60 7.78 -5.75 4.92
N GLU A 61 8.43 -6.91 4.79
CA GLU A 61 8.42 -7.96 5.80
C GLU A 61 9.26 -7.57 7.02
N GLN A 62 10.45 -6.99 6.81
CA GLN A 62 11.31 -6.49 7.89
C GLN A 62 10.64 -5.43 8.74
N CYS A 63 9.78 -4.60 8.15
CA CYS A 63 9.06 -3.57 8.89
C CYS A 63 8.03 -4.13 9.88
N LYS A 64 7.58 -5.40 9.74
CA LYS A 64 6.61 -6.11 10.60
C LYS A 64 5.25 -5.41 10.86
N LYS A 65 5.06 -4.19 10.36
CA LYS A 65 3.84 -3.39 10.47
C LYS A 65 2.85 -3.68 9.35
N LEU A 66 3.37 -3.89 8.15
CA LEU A 66 2.60 -4.20 6.96
C LEU A 66 2.17 -5.67 6.96
N ARG A 67 0.91 -5.94 6.64
CA ARG A 67 0.36 -7.29 6.51
C ARG A 67 -0.41 -7.43 5.20
N VAL A 68 -0.57 -8.68 4.78
CA VAL A 68 -1.45 -8.99 3.64
C VAL A 68 -2.89 -8.72 4.03
N GLY A 69 -3.65 -8.13 3.11
CA GLY A 69 -5.04 -7.72 3.35
C GLY A 69 -5.19 -6.30 3.87
N ASP A 70 -4.07 -5.62 4.21
CA ASP A 70 -4.09 -4.20 4.54
C ASP A 70 -4.52 -3.37 3.33
N GLU A 71 -5.41 -2.41 3.55
CA GLU A 71 -5.86 -1.48 2.53
C GLU A 71 -4.98 -0.24 2.49
N LEU A 72 -4.48 0.11 1.31
CA LEU A 72 -3.61 1.26 1.10
C LEU A 72 -4.44 2.53 0.89
N VAL A 73 -4.38 3.45 1.85
CA VAL A 73 -5.18 4.69 1.84
C VAL A 73 -4.35 5.94 1.53
N ASN A 74 -3.04 5.92 1.76
CA ASN A 74 -2.17 7.08 1.52
C ASN A 74 -0.74 6.64 1.17
N ILE A 75 -0.10 7.37 0.24
CA ILE A 75 1.32 7.24 -0.11
C ILE A 75 2.01 8.61 -0.07
N ASN A 76 3.11 8.71 0.66
CA ASN A 76 3.98 9.88 0.81
C ASN A 76 3.24 11.17 1.24
N GLY A 77 2.12 11.04 1.94
CA GLY A 77 1.27 12.17 2.34
C GLY A 77 0.16 12.47 1.34
N SER A 78 0.18 11.88 0.14
CA SER A 78 -0.90 11.96 -0.83
C SER A 78 -1.98 10.92 -0.52
N ALA A 79 -3.19 11.39 -0.22
CA ALA A 79 -4.36 10.53 -0.11
C ALA A 79 -4.69 9.95 -1.48
N LEU A 80 -4.94 8.64 -1.53
CA LEU A 80 -5.31 7.97 -2.77
C LEU A 80 -6.81 8.04 -2.95
N TYR A 81 -7.26 8.38 -4.16
CA TYR A 81 -8.68 8.32 -4.54
C TYR A 81 -9.09 6.91 -5.00
N GLY A 82 -8.30 5.89 -4.66
CA GLY A 82 -8.52 4.50 -5.05
C GLY A 82 -7.94 4.11 -6.41
N SER A 83 -7.30 4.99 -7.18
CA SER A 83 -6.62 4.56 -8.43
C SER A 83 -5.39 3.71 -8.14
N ARG A 84 -5.31 2.56 -8.79
CA ARG A 84 -4.17 1.64 -8.72
C ARG A 84 -2.98 2.21 -9.47
N GLN A 85 -3.21 2.80 -10.64
CA GLN A 85 -2.14 3.36 -11.47
C GLN A 85 -1.42 4.49 -10.72
N GLU A 86 -2.18 5.40 -10.11
CA GLU A 86 -1.63 6.47 -9.27
C GLU A 86 -0.78 5.90 -8.14
N ALA A 87 -1.31 4.91 -7.42
CA ALA A 87 -0.59 4.27 -6.32
C ALA A 87 0.75 3.65 -6.79
N LEU A 88 0.75 2.95 -7.92
CA LEU A 88 1.94 2.33 -8.48
C LEU A 88 2.99 3.37 -8.90
N ILE A 89 2.56 4.49 -9.49
CA ILE A 89 3.46 5.59 -9.88
C ILE A 89 4.14 6.18 -8.65
N LEU A 90 3.40 6.45 -7.58
CA LEU A 90 3.93 7.01 -6.34
C LEU A 90 4.88 6.04 -5.62
N ILE A 91 4.54 4.75 -5.59
CA ILE A 91 5.39 3.71 -4.99
C ILE A 91 6.71 3.58 -5.77
N LYS A 92 6.65 3.53 -7.10
CA LYS A 92 7.83 3.40 -7.97
C LYS A 92 8.68 4.68 -7.98
N GLY A 93 8.05 5.85 -7.89
CA GLY A 93 8.73 7.15 -7.80
C GLY A 93 9.38 7.42 -6.44
N SER A 94 9.14 6.56 -5.45
CA SER A 94 9.78 6.69 -4.14
C SER A 94 11.22 6.18 -4.19
N TYR A 95 12.19 7.05 -3.91
CA TYR A 95 13.61 6.73 -4.09
C TYR A 95 14.27 6.06 -2.87
N ARG A 96 14.27 6.74 -1.71
CA ARG A 96 14.98 6.26 -0.51
C ARG A 96 14.05 5.85 0.62
N ILE A 97 12.89 6.51 0.67
CA ILE A 97 11.90 6.36 1.72
C ILE A 97 10.53 6.28 1.05
N LEU A 98 9.74 5.30 1.44
CA LEU A 98 8.33 5.20 1.09
C LEU A 98 7.52 5.27 2.38
N LYS A 99 6.71 6.31 2.53
CA LYS A 99 5.76 6.45 3.64
C LYS A 99 4.39 6.04 3.12
N ILE A 100 3.74 5.10 3.78
CA ILE A 100 2.37 4.71 3.45
C ILE A 100 1.53 4.67 4.72
N THR A 101 0.23 4.89 4.56
CA THR A 101 -0.73 4.61 5.62
C THR A 101 -1.64 3.50 5.13
N VAL A 102 -1.78 2.48 5.95
CA VAL A 102 -2.69 1.37 5.67
C VAL A 102 -3.81 1.31 6.68
N CYS A 103 -4.99 0.91 6.22
CA CYS A 103 -6.13 0.63 7.06
C CYS A 103 -6.19 -0.89 7.33
N ARG A 104 -6.43 -1.26 8.59
CA ARG A 104 -6.73 -2.63 8.99
C ARG A 104 -8.06 -2.67 9.73
N THR A 105 -8.95 -3.55 9.27
CA THR A 105 -10.19 -3.97 9.93
C THR A 105 -9.94 -5.21 10.78
#